data_AF-A0A8H7RX97-F1
#
_entry.id   AF-A0A8H7RX97-F1
#
_cell.length_a   1.000
_cell.length_b   1.000
_cell.length_c   1.000
_cell.angle_alpha   90.00
_cell.angle_beta   90.00
_cell.angle_gamma   90.00
#
_symmetry.space_group_name_H-M   'P 1'
#
loop_
_entity.id
_entity.type
_entity.pdbx_description
1 polymer ?
#
loop_
_entity_poly.entity_id
_entity_poly.type
_entity_poly.pdbx_seq_one_letter_code
_entity_poly.pdbx_strand_id
1 'polypeptide(L)'
;MTLDTTETWRRKDVALWEMIKEVFVMVTDSCPNNPFKLDHAYLAALPLEEAMLLTGSLLNFLQHMWIQADPNKEFIEQVYEDIKLLQTRHLNVMYEYTNRNIKLEEEEHNEVKNQ
;
A
#
# COMPACT_ATOMS: atom_id res chain seq x y z
N MET A 1 19.41 -13.48 11.92
CA MET A 1 18.00 -13.80 12.21
C MET A 1 17.74 -13.46 13.66
N THR A 2 16.68 -12.71 13.97
CA THR A 2 16.41 -12.20 15.33
C THR A 2 15.10 -12.71 15.94
N LEU A 3 14.36 -13.61 15.29
CA LEU A 3 13.10 -14.14 15.84
C LEU A 3 13.04 -15.67 15.71
N ASP A 4 13.06 -16.37 16.86
CA ASP A 4 13.26 -17.83 16.95
C ASP A 4 12.08 -18.68 16.45
N THR A 5 10.83 -18.20 16.54
CA THR A 5 9.62 -18.90 16.09
C THR A 5 8.48 -17.91 15.78
N THR A 6 7.47 -18.34 15.02
CA THR A 6 6.23 -17.55 14.80
C THR A 6 5.39 -17.40 16.07
N GLU A 7 5.55 -18.29 17.07
CA GLU A 7 4.95 -18.09 18.40
C GLU A 7 5.54 -16.87 19.12
N THR A 8 6.80 -16.56 18.85
CA THR A 8 7.50 -15.41 19.44
C THR A 8 6.92 -14.07 18.95
N TRP A 9 6.31 -14.04 17.75
CA TRP A 9 5.63 -12.85 17.22
C TRP A 9 4.42 -12.45 18.06
N ARG A 10 3.76 -13.40 18.72
CA ARG A 10 2.63 -13.12 19.61
C ARG A 10 3.07 -12.60 20.99
N ARG A 11 4.31 -12.89 21.39
CA ARG A 11 4.82 -12.64 22.75
C ARG A 11 5.76 -11.44 22.84
N LYS A 12 6.35 -11.03 21.72
CA LYS A 12 7.19 -9.82 21.59
C LYS A 12 6.40 -8.76 20.83
N ASP A 13 6.68 -7.49 21.11
CA ASP A 13 6.13 -6.34 20.37
C ASP A 13 6.80 -6.24 18.98
N VAL A 14 6.52 -7.23 18.13
CA VAL A 14 7.08 -7.33 16.78
C VAL A 14 6.15 -6.57 15.84
N ALA A 15 6.70 -5.61 15.11
CA ALA A 15 5.91 -4.85 14.17
C ALA A 15 5.49 -5.71 12.96
N LEU A 16 4.30 -5.48 12.40
CA LEU A 16 3.77 -6.26 11.28
C LEU A 16 4.75 -6.31 10.09
N TRP A 17 5.42 -5.20 9.81
CA TRP A 17 6.38 -5.13 8.71
C TRP A 17 7.63 -6.00 8.97
N GLU A 18 8.04 -6.19 10.22
CA GLU A 18 9.15 -7.10 10.57
C GLU A 18 8.77 -8.54 10.29
N MET A 19 7.53 -8.93 10.58
CA MET A 19 7.00 -10.25 10.26
C MET A 19 6.99 -10.47 8.74
N ILE A 20 6.51 -9.49 7.96
CA ILE A 20 6.48 -9.56 6.50
C ILE A 20 7.89 -9.71 5.93
N LYS A 21 8.83 -8.88 6.40
CA LYS A 21 10.24 -8.96 5.99
C LYS A 21 10.83 -10.34 6.27
N GLU A 22 10.59 -10.89 7.44
CA GLU A 22 11.10 -12.21 7.83
C GLU A 22 10.55 -13.31 6.91
N VAL A 23 9.23 -13.28 6.61
CA VAL A 23 8.62 -14.21 5.65
C VAL A 23 9.28 -14.10 4.28
N PHE A 24 9.53 -12.88 3.77
CA PHE A 24 10.23 -12.70 2.50
C PHE A 24 11.63 -13.32 2.53
N VAL A 25 12.41 -13.11 3.60
CA VAL A 25 13.74 -13.72 3.75
C VAL A 25 13.66 -15.26 3.75
N MET A 26 12.61 -15.85 4.33
CA MET A 26 12.43 -17.30 4.38
C MET A 26 12.04 -17.91 3.03
N VAL A 27 11.29 -17.17 2.21
CA VAL A 27 10.72 -17.70 0.95
C VAL A 27 11.44 -17.23 -0.31
N THR A 28 12.45 -16.36 -0.18
CA THR A 28 13.22 -15.85 -1.33
C THR A 28 14.70 -16.23 -1.22
N ASP A 29 15.23 -16.88 -2.26
CA ASP A 29 16.65 -17.26 -2.33
C ASP A 29 17.59 -16.03 -2.41
N SER A 30 17.07 -14.91 -2.91
CA SER A 30 17.74 -13.61 -2.94
C SER A 30 16.81 -12.54 -2.40
N CYS A 31 16.90 -12.25 -1.11
CA CYS A 31 16.10 -11.19 -0.48
C CYS A 31 16.40 -9.87 -1.20
N PRO A 32 15.39 -9.19 -1.77
CA PRO A 32 15.59 -7.88 -2.38
C PRO A 32 16.06 -6.87 -1.33
N ASN A 33 16.90 -5.92 -1.75
CA ASN A 33 17.41 -4.85 -0.86
C ASN A 33 16.27 -4.07 -0.18
N ASN A 34 15.17 -3.86 -0.90
CA ASN A 34 13.91 -3.35 -0.36
C ASN A 34 12.81 -4.41 -0.48
N PRO A 35 12.40 -5.08 0.62
CA PRO A 35 11.33 -6.07 0.61
C PRO A 35 9.92 -5.46 0.45
N PHE A 36 9.80 -4.14 0.50
CA PHE A 36 8.55 -3.39 0.37
C PHE A 36 8.45 -2.60 -0.93
N LYS A 37 9.34 -2.86 -1.88
CA LYS A 37 9.37 -2.16 -3.17
C LYS A 37 8.02 -2.34 -3.89
N LEU A 38 7.43 -1.22 -4.30
CA LEU A 38 6.17 -1.24 -5.03
C LEU A 38 6.38 -1.44 -6.53
N ASP A 39 5.47 -2.19 -7.14
CA ASP A 39 5.32 -2.23 -8.60
C ASP A 39 4.33 -1.16 -9.05
N HIS A 40 4.88 -0.02 -9.46
CA HIS A 40 4.07 1.12 -9.92
C HIS A 40 3.40 0.88 -11.28
N ALA A 41 3.90 -0.06 -12.09
CA ALA A 41 3.25 -0.43 -13.35
C ALA A 41 2.01 -1.28 -13.06
N TYR A 42 2.11 -2.24 -12.15
CA TYR A 42 0.96 -3.01 -11.67
C TYR A 42 -0.12 -2.09 -11.10
N LEU A 43 0.26 -1.19 -10.19
CA LEU A 43 -0.66 -0.20 -9.62
C LEU A 43 -1.29 0.73 -10.66
N ALA A 44 -0.70 0.87 -11.86
CA ALA A 44 -1.26 1.65 -12.97
C ALA A 44 -2.36 0.93 -13.73
N ALA A 45 -2.28 -0.39 -13.76
CA ALA A 45 -3.14 -1.24 -14.56
C ALA A 45 -4.42 -1.67 -13.83
N LEU A 46 -4.54 -1.35 -12.54
CA LEU A 46 -5.67 -1.75 -11.72
C LEU A 46 -6.97 -1.02 -12.11
N PRO A 47 -8.12 -1.72 -12.05
CA PRO A 47 -9.43 -1.07 -12.08
C PRO A 47 -9.54 0.01 -11.00
N LEU A 48 -10.34 1.04 -11.26
CA LEU A 48 -10.39 2.24 -10.42
C LEU A 48 -10.71 1.96 -8.95
N GLU A 49 -11.66 1.06 -8.70
CA GLU A 49 -12.10 0.63 -7.38
C GLU A 49 -10.99 -0.08 -6.61
N GLU A 50 -10.32 -1.03 -7.28
CA GLU A 50 -9.20 -1.78 -6.73
C GLU A 50 -8.01 -0.87 -6.49
N ALA A 51 -7.73 0.05 -7.42
CA ALA A 51 -6.69 1.05 -7.29
C ALA A 51 -6.96 1.96 -6.09
N MET A 52 -8.19 2.40 -5.88
CA MET A 52 -8.56 3.29 -4.76
C MET A 52 -8.29 2.60 -3.42
N LEU A 53 -8.80 1.38 -3.26
CA LEU A 53 -8.60 0.58 -2.06
C LEU A 53 -7.12 0.24 -1.82
N LEU A 54 -6.44 -0.29 -2.83
CA LEU A 54 -5.08 -0.78 -2.69
C LEU A 54 -4.08 0.35 -2.45
N THR A 55 -4.17 1.45 -3.20
CA THR A 55 -3.25 2.58 -3.02
C THR A 55 -3.38 3.22 -1.65
N GLY A 56 -4.61 3.36 -1.13
CA GLY A 56 -4.84 3.86 0.24
C GLY A 56 -4.31 2.91 1.32
N SER A 57 -4.54 1.61 1.14
CA SER A 57 -4.08 0.58 2.09
C SER A 57 -2.55 0.48 2.15
N LEU A 58 -1.90 0.45 0.98
CA LEU A 58 -0.44 0.43 0.87
C LEU A 58 0.17 1.71 1.45
N LEU A 59 -0.44 2.87 1.17
CA LEU A 59 0.05 4.14 1.70
C LEU A 59 0.01 4.16 3.23
N ASN A 60 -1.12 3.74 3.82
CA ASN A 60 -1.24 3.62 5.26
C ASN A 60 -0.20 2.66 5.85
N PHE A 61 -0.03 1.49 5.25
CA PHE A 61 0.94 0.49 5.70
C PHE A 61 2.38 1.03 5.66
N LEU A 62 2.80 1.60 4.53
CA LEU A 62 4.17 2.09 4.35
C LEU A 62 4.47 3.28 5.26
N GLN A 63 3.53 4.19 5.48
CA GLN A 63 3.70 5.31 6.42
C GLN A 63 3.88 4.82 7.85
N HIS A 64 3.06 3.87 8.30
CA HIS A 64 3.20 3.29 9.65
C HIS A 64 4.55 2.57 9.80
N MET A 65 4.95 1.79 8.79
CA MET A 65 6.25 1.13 8.78
C MET A 65 7.39 2.14 8.85
N TRP A 66 7.35 3.19 8.03
CA TRP A 66 8.38 4.22 7.97
C TRP A 66 8.55 4.96 9.31
N ILE A 67 7.45 5.22 10.04
CA ILE A 67 7.48 5.83 11.37
C ILE A 67 8.08 4.88 12.42
N GLN A 68 7.80 3.58 12.33
CA GLN A 68 8.23 2.59 13.31
C GLN A 68 9.66 2.09 13.10
N ALA A 69 10.13 2.07 11.86
CA ALA A 69 11.39 1.48 11.51
C ALA A 69 12.58 2.37 11.91
N ASP A 70 13.70 1.73 12.25
CA ASP A 70 14.97 2.42 12.49
C ASP A 70 15.41 3.19 11.22
N PRO A 71 15.63 4.52 11.31
CA PRO A 71 16.05 5.35 10.18
C PRO A 71 17.33 4.88 9.49
N ASN A 72 18.18 4.10 10.18
CA ASN A 72 19.44 3.59 9.64
C ASN A 72 19.28 2.35 8.75
N LYS A 73 18.05 1.82 8.57
CA LYS A 73 17.81 0.68 7.68
C LYS A 73 17.92 1.10 6.21
N GLU A 74 18.68 0.33 5.44
CA GLU A 74 19.09 0.61 4.06
C GLU A 74 17.92 0.85 3.07
N PHE A 75 16.72 0.37 3.37
CA PHE A 75 15.55 0.49 2.49
C PHE A 75 14.61 1.65 2.85
N ILE A 76 14.85 2.36 3.95
CA ILE A 76 13.90 3.38 4.46
C ILE A 76 13.78 4.58 3.54
N GLU A 77 14.88 5.02 2.94
CA GLU A 77 14.86 6.09 1.95
C GLU A 77 14.06 5.68 0.70
N GLN A 78 14.25 4.45 0.21
CA GLN A 78 13.52 3.94 -0.95
C GLN A 78 12.02 3.84 -0.66
N VAL A 79 11.64 3.42 0.54
CA VAL A 79 10.23 3.37 0.97
C VAL A 79 9.65 4.78 1.07
N TYR A 80 10.41 5.75 1.55
CA TYR A 80 9.97 7.15 1.57
C TYR A 80 9.69 7.70 0.15
N GLU A 81 10.56 7.38 -0.82
CA GLU A 81 10.32 7.72 -2.22
C GLU A 81 9.04 7.05 -2.77
N ASP A 82 8.83 5.77 -2.47
CA ASP A 82 7.62 5.04 -2.85
C ASP A 82 6.36 5.66 -2.20
N ILE A 83 6.43 6.12 -0.94
CA ILE A 83 5.33 6.81 -0.25
C ILE A 83 4.95 8.08 -1.01
N LYS A 84 5.93 8.92 -1.38
CA LYS A 84 5.64 10.18 -2.10
C LYS A 84 4.94 9.92 -3.42
N LEU A 85 5.43 8.95 -4.19
CA LEU A 85 4.84 8.62 -5.48
C LEU A 85 3.42 8.03 -5.31
N LEU A 86 3.25 7.17 -4.31
CA LEU A 86 1.96 6.54 -4.01
C LEU A 86 0.93 7.55 -3.50
N GLN A 87 1.35 8.58 -2.73
CA GLN A 87 0.48 9.67 -2.30
C GLN A 87 -0.11 10.42 -3.49
N THR A 88 0.73 10.85 -4.43
CA THR A 88 0.27 11.53 -5.65
C THR A 88 -0.70 10.65 -6.43
N ARG A 89 -0.38 9.36 -6.57
CA ARG A 89 -1.28 8.41 -7.24
C ARG A 89 -2.62 8.27 -6.53
N HIS A 90 -2.61 8.06 -5.22
CA HIS A 90 -3.84 7.84 -4.45
C HIS A 90 -4.77 9.05 -4.57
N LEU A 91 -4.24 10.28 -4.52
CA LEU A 91 -5.02 11.50 -4.72
C LEU A 91 -5.66 11.56 -6.13
N ASN A 92 -4.91 11.19 -7.17
CA ASN A 92 -5.45 11.15 -8.54
C ASN A 92 -6.58 10.12 -8.67
N VAL A 93 -6.37 8.92 -8.13
CA VAL A 93 -7.35 7.83 -8.14
C VAL A 93 -8.61 8.22 -7.36
N MET A 94 -8.46 8.86 -6.19
CA MET A 94 -9.57 9.38 -5.41
C MET A 94 -10.39 10.41 -6.18
N TYR A 95 -9.71 11.35 -6.85
CA TYR A 95 -10.38 12.37 -7.67
C TYR A 95 -11.16 11.74 -8.83
N GLU A 96 -10.56 10.78 -9.53
CA GLU A 96 -11.22 10.06 -10.62
C GLU A 96 -12.43 9.27 -10.13
N TYR A 97 -12.28 8.53 -9.01
CA TYR A 97 -13.35 7.75 -8.40
C TYR A 97 -14.54 8.62 -7.98
N THR A 98 -14.28 9.74 -7.29
CA THR A 98 -15.32 10.67 -6.87
C THR A 98 -16.06 11.27 -8.07
N ASN A 99 -15.34 11.73 -9.10
CA ASN A 99 -15.96 12.31 -10.28
C ASN A 99 -16.82 11.32 -11.06
N ARG A 100 -16.37 10.07 -11.18
CA ARG A 100 -17.14 9.03 -11.85
C ARG A 100 -18.46 8.77 -11.11
N ASN A 101 -18.41 8.67 -9.79
CA ASN A 101 -19.62 8.40 -9.00
C ASN A 101 -20.61 9.58 -9.04
N ILE A 102 -20.12 10.83 -9.00
CA ILE A 102 -20.98 12.01 -9.16
C ILE A 102 -21.72 11.97 -10.51
N LYS A 103 -21.02 11.63 -11.60
CA LYS A 103 -21.65 11.53 -12.93
C LYS A 103 -22.72 10.45 -13.00
N LEU A 104 -22.44 9.28 -12.40
CA LEU A 104 -23.41 8.17 -12.34
C LEU A 104 -24.68 8.59 -11.57
N GLU A 105 -24.54 9.30 -10.44
CA GLU A 105 -25.67 9.82 -9.67
C GLU A 105 -26.49 10.86 -10.46
N GLU A 106 -25.83 11.72 -11.25
CA GLU A 106 -26.51 12.69 -12.11
C GLU A 106 -27.28 12.02 -13.26
N GLU A 107 -26.72 10.96 -13.85
CA GLU A 107 -27.36 10.17 -14.91
C GLU A 107 -28.61 9.45 -14.38
N GLU A 108 -28.51 8.76 -13.25
CA GLU A 108 -29.65 8.10 -12.60
C GLU A 108 -30.78 9.09 -12.26
N HIS A 109 -30.44 10.27 -11.74
CA HIS A 109 -31.43 11.30 -11.41
C HIS A 109 -32.14 11.89 -12.63
N ASN A 110 -31.45 11.97 -13.77
CA ASN A 110 -32.01 12.47 -15.02
C ASN A 110 -32.91 11.43 -15.71
N GLU A 111 -32.62 10.14 -15.59
CA GLU A 111 -33.47 9.06 -16.12
C GLU A 111 -34.82 8.99 -15.38
N VAL A 112 -34.81 9.11 -14.05
CA VAL A 112 -36.04 9.10 -13.22
C VAL A 112 -36.96 10.29 -13.53
N LYS A 113 -36.44 11.44 -13.95
CA LYS A 113 -37.24 12.62 -14.30
C LYS A 113 -37.88 12.55 -15.70
N ASN A 114 -37.38 11.68 -16.57
CA ASN A 114 -37.83 11.56 -17.96
C ASN A 114 -38.78 10.37 -18.19
N GLN A 115 -39.12 9.61 -17.14
CA GLN A 115 -40.20 8.60 -17.11
C GLN A 115 -41.48 9.18 -16.49
#